data_AF-A0ABD5NKC3-F1
#
_entry.id   AF-A0ABD5NKC3-F1
#
_cell.length_a   1.000
_cell.length_b   1.000
_cell.length_c   1.000
_cell.angle_alpha   90.00
_cell.angle_beta   90.00
_cell.angle_gamma   90.00
#
_symmetry.space_group_name_H-M   'P 1'
#
loop_
_entity.id
_entity.type
_entity.pdbx_description
1 polymer ?
#
loop_
_entity_poly.entity_id
_entity_poly.type
_entity_poly.pdbx_seq_one_letter_code
_entity_poly.pdbx_strand_id
1 'polypeptide(L)' 'MALDLQRFDHPAWLTGVGTVVGYGIILAILTIVLFGLPYLVFFEIPA' A
#
# COMPACT_ATOMS: atom_id res chain seq x y z
N MET A 1 -20.95 22.20 2.87
CA MET A 1 -19.94 21.76 3.84
C MET A 1 -18.59 22.13 3.26
N ALA A 2 -17.95 23.19 3.76
CA ALA A 2 -16.57 23.50 3.36
C ALA A 2 -15.66 22.43 3.96
N LEU A 3 -14.79 21.81 3.16
CA LEU A 3 -13.74 20.94 3.67
C LEU A 3 -12.79 21.83 4.49
N ASP A 4 -12.89 21.72 5.82
CA ASP A 4 -11.95 22.36 6.72
C ASP A 4 -10.61 21.61 6.64
N LEU A 5 -9.65 22.21 5.94
CA LEU A 5 -8.34 21.62 5.73
C LEU A 5 -7.37 21.92 6.87
N GLN A 6 -7.70 22.85 7.77
CA GLN A 6 -6.85 23.22 8.92
C GLN A 6 -6.63 22.05 9.89
N ARG A 7 -7.58 21.11 9.98
CA ARG A 7 -7.38 19.89 10.80
C ARG A 7 -6.24 18.98 10.33
N PHE A 8 -5.80 19.12 9.08
CA PHE A 8 -4.72 18.31 8.49
C PHE A 8 -3.34 18.94 8.66
N ASP A 9 -3.26 20.16 9.18
CA ASP A 9 -1.98 20.87 9.43
C ASP A 9 -1.24 20.35 10.68
N HIS A 10 -1.87 19.46 11.45
CA HIS A 10 -1.24 18.86 12.61
C HIS A 10 -0.16 17.84 12.20
N PRO A 11 1.06 17.87 12.78
CA PRO A 11 2.16 16.98 12.40
C PRO A 11 1.82 15.48 12.50
N ALA A 12 0.86 15.12 13.35
CA ALA A 12 0.33 13.76 13.47
C ALA A 12 -0.26 13.22 12.15
N TRP A 13 -0.84 14.06 11.29
CA TRP A 13 -1.38 13.64 9.99
C TRP A 13 -0.27 13.24 9.03
N LEU A 14 0.83 13.99 9.01
CA LEU A 14 2.00 13.65 8.20
C LEU A 14 2.58 12.29 8.62
N THR A 15 2.71 12.06 9.93
CA THR A 15 3.14 10.76 10.45
C THR A 15 2.18 9.64 10.08
N GLY A 16 0.87 9.83 10.29
CA GLY A 16 -0.15 8.83 9.99
C GLY A 16 -0.19 8.45 8.52
N VAL A 17 -0.17 9.44 7.62
CA VAL A 17 -0.11 9.20 6.16
C VAL A 17 1.20 8.52 5.80
N GLY A 18 2.33 8.96 6.35
CA GLY A 18 3.63 8.33 6.12
C GLY A 18 3.65 6.86 6.53
N THR A 19 3.05 6.52 7.68
CA THR A 19 2.89 5.13 8.13
C THR A 19 2.03 4.31 7.18
N VAL A 20 0.86 4.83 6.77
CA VAL A 20 -0.05 4.13 5.86
C VAL A 20 0.61 3.91 4.49
N VAL A 21 1.28 4.93 3.94
CA VAL A 21 1.98 4.82 2.66
C VAL A 21 3.15 3.84 2.78
N GLY A 22 3.96 3.94 3.84
CA GLY A 22 5.10 3.06 4.07
C GLY A 22 4.70 1.58 4.18
N TYR A 23 3.73 1.27 5.06
CA TYR A 23 3.21 -0.10 5.16
C TYR A 23 2.50 -0.55 3.89
N GLY A 24 1.75 0.34 3.23
CA GLY A 24 1.10 0.05 1.95
C GLY A 24 2.09 -0.41 0.89
N ILE A 25 3.25 0.25 0.79
CA ILE A 25 4.32 -0.13 -0.15
C ILE A 25 4.89 -1.50 0.22
N ILE A 26 5.22 -1.73 1.50
CA ILE A 26 5.78 -3.01 1.96
C ILE A 26 4.79 -4.15 1.69
N LEU A 27 3.52 -3.95 2.03
CA LEU A 27 2.48 -4.94 1.80
C LEU A 27 2.29 -5.20 0.30
N ALA A 28 2.30 -4.17 -0.55
CA ALA A 28 2.20 -4.35 -2.00
C ALA A 28 3.37 -5.17 -2.56
N ILE A 29 4.61 -4.91 -2.10
CA ILE A 29 5.78 -5.70 -2.48
C ILE A 29 5.61 -7.15 -2.04
N LEU A 30 5.21 -7.39 -0.79
CA LEU A 30 4.97 -8.74 -0.28
C LEU A 30 3.84 -9.44 -1.04
N THR A 31 2.78 -8.74 -1.43
CA THR A 31 1.72 -9.28 -2.27
C THR A 31 2.27 -9.74 -3.62
N ILE A 32 3.09 -8.92 -4.27
CA ILE A 32 3.70 -9.30 -5.55
C ILE A 32 4.64 -10.49 -5.37
N VAL A 33 5.47 -10.50 -4.33
CA VAL A 33 6.43 -11.59 -4.09
C VAL A 33 5.73 -12.90 -3.74
N LEU A 34 4.78 -12.86 -2.81
CA LEU A 34 4.16 -14.06 -2.27
C LEU A 34 3.03 -14.60 -3.15
N PHE A 35 2.37 -13.75 -3.94
CA PHE A 35 1.23 -14.16 -4.76
C PHE A 35 1.46 -13.89 -6.24
N GLY A 36 1.99 -12.72 -6.59
CA GLY A 36 2.30 -12.37 -7.98
C GLY A 36 3.34 -13.30 -8.62
N LEU A 37 4.46 -13.56 -7.94
CA LEU A 37 5.50 -14.43 -8.47
C LEU A 37 5.01 -15.87 -8.66
N PRO A 38 4.38 -16.53 -7.67
CA PRO A 38 3.83 -17.87 -7.90
C PRO A 38 2.77 -17.88 -8.99
N TYR A 39 1.86 -16.90 -9.00
CA TYR A 39 0.86 -16.77 -10.06
C TYR A 39 1.52 -16.78 -11.44
N LEU A 40 2.52 -15.93 -11.67
CA LEU A 40 3.22 -15.85 -12.95
C LEU A 40 3.97 -17.14 -13.30
N VAL A 41 4.59 -17.80 -12.31
CA VAL A 41 5.30 -19.07 -12.50
C VAL A 41 4.35 -20.18 -12.93
N PHE A 42 3.15 -20.24 -12.33
CA PHE A 42 2.17 -21.30 -12.59
C PHE A 42 1.14 -20.96 -13.69
N PHE A 43 1.08 -19.70 -14.14
CA PHE A 43 0.10 -19.24 -15.14
C PHE A 43 0.28 -19.94 -16.51
N GLU A 44 1.51 -20.24 -16.90
CA GLU A 44 1.87 -20.80 -18.21
C GLU A 44 2.20 -22.32 -18.15
N ILE A 45 2.03 -23.01 -17.01
CA ILE A 45 2.33 -24.45 -16.91
C ILE A 45 1.10 -25.23 -17.36
N PRO A 46 1.08 -25.85 -18.56
CA PRO A 46 0.00 -26.77 -18.93
C PRO A 46 0.01 -27.97 -17.97
N ALA A 47 -1.17 -28.27 -17.42
CA ALA A 47 -1.41 -29.35 -16.47
C ALA A 47 -1.14 -30.74 -17.05
#